data_AF-W1YLF6-F1
#
_entry.id   AF-W1YLF6-F1
#
_cell.length_a   1.000
_cell.length_b   1.000
_cell.length_c   1.000
_cell.angle_alpha   90.00
_cell.angle_beta   90.00
_cell.angle_gamma   90.00
#
_symmetry.space_group_name_H-M   'P 1'
#
loop_
_entity.id
_entity.type
_entity.pdbx_description
1 polymer ?
#
loop_
_entity_poly.entity_id
_entity_poly.type
_entity_poly.pdbx_seq_one_letter_code
_entity_poly.pdbx_strand_id
1 'polypeptide(L)'
;NLNSSDPLPTVTPFSASNADSYNKKGSVTVFDSQGNAHDMSVYFVKTGDNNWQVYTQDSSDPTGTAEPAMKLVFNANGVLTSNPTENITTGAINGADPA
;
A
#
# COMPACT_ATOMS: atom_id res chain seq x y z
N ASN A 1 -4.14 7.38 -10.08
CA ASN A 1 -4.53 6.67 -11.32
C ASN A 1 -3.53 5.54 -11.54
N LEU A 2 -4.01 4.30 -11.68
CA LEU A 2 -3.17 3.11 -11.94
C LEU A 2 -3.28 2.75 -13.42
N ASN A 3 -2.16 2.71 -14.14
CA ASN A 3 -2.16 2.49 -15.57
C ASN A 3 -2.36 1.00 -15.89
N SER A 4 -3.42 0.67 -16.64
CA SER A 4 -3.73 -0.71 -17.02
C SER A 4 -2.62 -1.37 -17.85
N SER A 5 -1.85 -0.59 -18.61
CA SER A 5 -0.77 -1.08 -19.47
C SER A 5 0.56 -1.24 -18.75
N ASP A 6 0.65 -0.92 -17.45
CA ASP A 6 1.87 -1.19 -16.67
C ASP A 6 2.13 -2.71 -16.68
N PRO A 7 3.39 -3.15 -16.91
CA PRO A 7 3.75 -4.55 -16.84
C PRO A 7 3.66 -5.07 -15.40
N LEU A 8 3.67 -6.40 -15.23
CA LEU A 8 3.92 -6.98 -13.91
C LEU A 8 5.34 -6.60 -13.44
N PRO A 9 5.57 -6.42 -12.12
CA PRO A 9 6.91 -6.26 -11.57
C PRO A 9 7.84 -7.39 -12.02
N THR A 10 9.10 -7.06 -12.30
CA THR A 10 10.10 -8.04 -12.75
C THR A 10 10.70 -8.82 -11.58
N VAL A 11 10.57 -8.31 -10.35
CA VAL A 11 10.99 -8.98 -9.12
C VAL A 11 9.77 -9.43 -8.32
N THR A 12 9.75 -10.71 -7.95
CA THR A 12 8.76 -11.31 -7.06
C THR A 12 9.46 -12.24 -6.05
N PRO A 13 9.06 -12.27 -4.77
CA PRO A 13 7.94 -11.54 -4.17
C PRO A 13 8.20 -10.02 -4.02
N PHE A 14 7.16 -9.27 -3.65
CA PHE A 14 7.26 -7.85 -3.31
C PHE A 14 8.33 -7.61 -2.23
N SER A 15 9.09 -6.53 -2.38
CA SER A 15 10.03 -6.00 -1.38
C SER A 15 10.05 -4.47 -1.41
N ALA A 16 9.72 -3.83 -0.30
CA ALA A 16 9.75 -2.37 -0.19
C ALA A 16 11.14 -1.74 -0.46
N SER A 17 12.21 -2.52 -0.30
CA SER A 17 13.59 -2.09 -0.58
C SER A 17 14.02 -2.28 -2.04
N ASN A 18 13.21 -2.95 -2.86
CA ASN A 18 13.50 -3.18 -4.28
C ASN A 18 12.45 -2.50 -5.18
N ALA A 19 12.88 -1.46 -5.90
CA ALA A 19 12.03 -0.69 -6.80
C ALA A 19 11.46 -1.51 -7.96
N ASP A 20 12.10 -2.62 -8.36
CA ASP A 20 11.64 -3.50 -9.43
C ASP A 20 10.53 -4.48 -8.99
N SER A 21 10.16 -4.45 -7.70
CA SER A 21 9.15 -5.33 -7.11
C SER A 21 7.75 -4.68 -6.96
N TYR A 22 7.60 -3.41 -7.35
CA TYR A 22 6.32 -2.68 -7.31
C TYR A 22 6.19 -1.71 -8.49
N ASN A 23 4.95 -1.30 -8.80
CA ASN A 23 4.67 -0.43 -9.94
C ASN A 23 4.63 1.06 -9.57
N LYS A 24 4.10 1.38 -8.40
CA LYS A 24 3.97 2.75 -7.88
C LYS A 24 4.21 2.78 -6.38
N LYS A 25 4.77 3.88 -5.91
CA LYS A 25 4.90 4.23 -4.49
C LYS A 25 4.28 5.61 -4.26
N GLY A 26 3.46 5.72 -3.22
CA GLY A 26 2.97 6.97 -2.65
C GLY A 26 3.39 7.13 -1.20
N SER A 27 3.12 8.29 -0.62
CA SER A 27 3.30 8.56 0.80
C SER A 27 2.10 9.33 1.35
N VAL A 28 1.72 9.04 2.59
CA VAL A 28 0.71 9.76 3.37
C VAL A 28 1.25 9.94 4.79
N THR A 29 1.25 11.16 5.31
CA THR A 29 1.56 11.39 6.73
C THR A 29 0.28 11.23 7.56
N VAL A 30 0.35 10.39 8.60
CA VAL A 30 -0.72 10.18 9.60
C VAL A 30 -0.23 10.60 10.98
N PHE A 31 -1.13 10.75 11.94
CA PHE A 31 -0.78 11.11 13.31
C PHE A 31 -1.30 10.06 14.30
N ASP A 32 -0.48 9.71 15.29
CA ASP A 32 -0.89 8.83 16.39
C ASP A 32 -1.78 9.56 17.41
N SER A 33 -2.22 8.85 18.44
CA SER A 33 -3.08 9.38 19.52
C SER A 33 -2.42 10.50 20.34
N GLN A 34 -1.09 10.60 20.33
CA GLN A 34 -0.31 11.63 21.03
C GLN A 34 0.05 12.80 20.11
N GLY A 35 -0.28 12.72 18.82
CA GLY A 35 0.03 13.74 17.82
C GLY A 35 1.41 13.60 17.17
N ASN A 36 2.10 12.46 17.33
CA ASN A 36 3.34 12.18 16.60
C ASN A 36 3.03 11.88 15.14
N ALA A 37 3.83 12.42 14.22
CA ALA A 37 3.68 12.17 12.79
C ALA A 37 4.34 10.86 12.37
N HIS A 38 3.63 10.09 11.54
CA HIS A 38 4.11 8.86 10.91
C HIS A 38 4.01 8.98 9.39
N ASP A 39 5.12 8.77 8.68
CA ASP A 39 5.14 8.78 7.22
C ASP A 39 4.84 7.37 6.69
N MET A 40 3.62 7.17 6.19
CA MET A 40 3.19 5.89 5.64
C MET A 40 3.51 5.79 4.15
N SER A 41 4.41 4.88 3.79
CA SER A 41 4.64 4.49 2.40
C SER A 41 3.55 3.54 1.92
N VAL A 42 2.97 3.80 0.75
CA VAL A 42 1.93 2.97 0.12
C VAL A 42 2.46 2.44 -1.21
N TYR A 43 2.49 1.12 -1.37
CA TYR A 43 3.02 0.45 -2.56
C TYR A 43 1.88 -0.22 -3.33
N PHE A 44 1.84 0.01 -4.64
CA PHE A 44 0.88 -0.63 -5.55
C PHE A 44 1.63 -1.63 -6.43
N VAL A 45 1.21 -2.89 -6.36
CA VAL A 45 1.84 -4.03 -7.04
C VAL A 45 0.78 -4.65 -7.94
N LYS A 46 0.96 -4.58 -9.26
CA LYS A 46 0.07 -5.24 -10.21
C LYS A 46 0.27 -6.75 -10.10
N THR A 47 -0.80 -7.50 -9.87
CA THR A 47 -0.75 -8.97 -9.73
C THR A 47 -1.40 -9.70 -10.91
N GLY A 48 -2.07 -8.95 -11.78
CA GLY A 48 -2.72 -9.44 -12.98
C GLY A 48 -3.53 -8.32 -13.64
N ASP A 49 -4.19 -8.62 -14.76
CA ASP A 49 -5.07 -7.65 -15.39
C ASP A 49 -6.18 -7.24 -14.43
N ASN A 50 -6.38 -5.93 -14.29
CA ASN A 50 -7.35 -5.32 -13.37
C ASN A 50 -7.20 -5.69 -11.88
N ASN A 51 -6.08 -6.30 -11.47
CA ASN A 51 -5.84 -6.77 -10.12
C ASN A 51 -4.54 -6.18 -9.56
N TRP A 52 -4.65 -5.56 -8.38
CA TRP A 52 -3.54 -4.93 -7.69
C TRP A 52 -3.54 -5.32 -6.21
N GLN A 53 -2.35 -5.56 -5.66
CA GLN A 53 -2.13 -5.67 -4.24
C GLN A 53 -1.54 -4.36 -3.73
N VAL A 54 -2.09 -3.85 -2.62
CA VAL A 54 -1.57 -2.70 -1.89
C VAL A 54 -0.81 -3.20 -0.68
N TYR A 55 0.37 -2.62 -0.45
CA TYR A 55 1.14 -2.79 0.78
C TYR A 55 1.36 -1.44 1.45
N THR A 56 1.42 -1.42 2.77
CA THR A 56 1.73 -0.22 3.55
C THR A 56 2.90 -0.47 4.49
N GLN A 57 3.74 0.55 4.69
CA GLN A 57 4.86 0.52 5.62
C GLN A 57 4.94 1.84 6.34
N ASP A 58 5.04 1.81 7.67
CA ASP A 58 5.46 2.99 8.42
C ASP A 58 6.96 3.20 8.16
N SER A 59 7.29 4.24 7.40
CA SER A 59 8.68 4.57 7.05
C SER A 59 9.37 5.47 8.07
N SER A 60 8.63 5.94 9.09
CA SER A 60 9.19 6.63 10.24
C SER A 60 9.69 5.67 11.33
N ASP A 61 9.22 4.43 11.31
CA ASP A 61 9.70 3.35 12.19
C ASP A 61 10.87 2.59 11.53
N PRO A 62 12.08 2.58 12.14
CA PRO A 62 13.23 1.85 11.60
C PRO A 62 13.05 0.32 11.59
N THR A 63 12.08 -0.19 12.35
CA THR A 63 11.71 -1.61 12.39
C THR A 63 10.47 -1.94 11.55
N GLY A 64 9.81 -0.91 10.99
CA GLY A 64 8.59 -1.06 10.22
C GLY A 64 8.80 -1.92 8.96
N THR A 65 7.99 -2.96 8.82
CA THR A 65 7.93 -3.80 7.61
C THR A 65 6.73 -3.44 6.76
N ALA A 66 6.84 -3.67 5.45
CA ALA A 66 5.72 -3.47 4.55
C ALA A 66 4.76 -4.65 4.61
N GLU A 67 3.51 -4.40 4.99
CA GLU A 67 2.47 -5.42 5.18
C GLU A 67 1.37 -5.28 4.12
N PRO A 68 0.73 -6.40 3.70
CA PRO A 68 -0.38 -6.35 2.76
C PRO A 68 -1.58 -5.64 3.41
N ALA A 69 -2.09 -4.60 2.77
CA ALA A 69 -3.19 -3.80 3.29
C ALA A 69 -4.53 -4.14 2.63
N MET A 70 -4.59 -4.18 1.29
CA MET A 70 -5.82 -4.54 0.57
C MET A 70 -5.57 -4.98 -0.86
N LYS A 71 -6.57 -5.65 -1.45
CA LYS A 71 -6.61 -5.97 -2.89
C LYS A 71 -7.57 -5.03 -3.60
N LEU A 72 -7.10 -4.44 -4.69
CA LEU A 72 -7.92 -3.62 -5.58
C LEU A 72 -8.28 -4.43 -6.82
N VAL A 73 -9.57 -4.53 -7.09
CA VAL A 73 -10.10 -5.17 -8.30
C VAL A 73 -10.89 -4.14 -9.08
N PHE A 74 -10.60 -4.03 -10.37
CA PHE A 74 -11.31 -3.15 -11.29
C PHE A 74 -12.12 -3.97 -12.29
N ASN A 75 -13.23 -3.43 -12.79
CA ASN A 75 -13.89 -4.00 -13.96
C ASN A 75 -13.22 -3.53 -15.26
N ALA A 76 -13.69 -4.04 -16.41
CA ALA A 76 -13.14 -3.71 -17.73
C ALA A 76 -13.22 -2.20 -18.10
N ASN A 77 -14.08 -1.44 -17.42
CA ASN A 77 -14.21 0.01 -17.61
C ASN A 77 -13.32 0.81 -16.64
N GLY A 78 -12.46 0.15 -15.85
CA GLY A 78 -11.58 0.79 -14.88
C GLY A 78 -12.28 1.26 -13.60
N VAL A 79 -13.51 0.81 -13.34
CA VAL A 79 -14.23 1.13 -12.10
C VAL A 79 -13.84 0.13 -11.01
N LEU A 80 -13.53 0.64 -9.82
CA LEU A 80 -13.20 -0.18 -8.65
C LEU A 80 -14.43 -1.00 -8.21
N THR A 81 -14.27 -2.33 -8.12
CA THR A 81 -15.31 -3.27 -7.71
C THR A 81 -15.01 -4.00 -6.41
N SER A 82 -13.74 -4.07 -5.99
CA SER A 82 -13.39 -4.37 -4.59
C SER A 82 -14.00 -3.30 -3.67
N ASN A 83 -14.34 -3.65 -2.43
CA ASN A 83 -15.09 -2.82 -1.49
C ASN A 83 -14.60 -1.35 -1.49
N PRO A 84 -15.32 -0.43 -2.15
CA PRO A 84 -14.81 0.91 -2.42
C PRO A 84 -14.80 1.80 -1.17
N THR A 85 -15.42 1.34 -0.08
CA THR A 85 -15.47 2.03 1.21
C THR A 85 -14.59 1.39 2.27
N GLU A 86 -13.81 0.35 1.91
CA GLU A 86 -12.89 -0.29 2.84
C GLU A 86 -11.69 0.62 3.12
N ASN A 87 -11.37 0.76 4.40
CA ASN A 87 -10.22 1.54 4.82
C ASN A 87 -8.93 0.76 4.52
N ILE A 88 -7.91 1.46 4.03
CA ILE A 88 -6.54 0.93 4.03
C ILE A 88 -6.05 0.96 5.48
N THR A 89 -5.83 -0.20 6.08
CA THR A 89 -5.21 -0.29 7.40
C THR A 89 -3.69 -0.27 7.25
N THR A 90 -3.03 0.58 8.02
CA THR A 90 -1.57 0.78 7.98
C THR A 90 -0.77 -0.30 8.71
N GLY A 91 -1.45 -1.27 9.33
CA GLY A 91 -0.84 -2.14 10.34
C GLY A 91 -0.69 -1.40 11.67
N ALA A 92 0.02 -2.02 12.63
CA ALA A 92 0.38 -1.36 13.88
C ALA A 92 1.41 -0.25 13.60
N ILE A 93 1.14 0.97 14.08
CA ILE A 93 2.09 2.07 14.12
C ILE A 93 2.59 2.23 15.56
N ASN A 94 3.90 2.43 15.73
CA ASN A 94 4.50 2.55 17.04
C ASN A 94 4.30 3.96 17.61
N GLY A 95 3.23 4.13 18.37
CA GLY A 95 2.81 5.37 19.02
C GLY A 95 1.55 5.07 19.83
N ALA A 96 1.39 5.64 21.03
CA ALA A 96 0.52 5.12 22.10
C ALA A 96 -0.79 4.44 21.64
N ASP A 97 -1.01 3.23 22.18
CA ASP A 97 -2.15 2.33 22.00
C ASP A 97 -3.51 3.09 22.07
N PRO A 98 -4.56 2.65 21.36
CA PRO A 98 -5.87 3.27 21.42
C PRO A 98 -6.40 3.24 22.85
N ALA A 99 -7.11 4.30 23.24
CA ALA A 99 -8.12 4.16 24.28
C ALA A 99 -9.23 3.20 23.82
#